data_AF-A0A968PG87-F1
#
_entry.id   AF-A0A968PG87-F1
#
_cell.length_a   1.000
_cell.length_b   1.000
_cell.length_c   1.000
_cell.angle_alpha   90.00
_cell.angle_beta   90.00
_cell.angle_gamma   90.00
#
_symmetry.space_group_name_H-M   'P 1'
#
loop_
_entity.id
_entity.type
_entity.pdbx_description
1 polymer ?
#
loop_
_entity_poly.entity_id
_entity_poly.type
_entity_poly.pdbx_seq_one_letter_code
_entity_poly.pdbx_strand_id
1 'polypeptide(L)'
;MITQVYSVGLTVSSIERVLVFYTDLLGMRRTHEGEVWGDGYERLTGVFGARLRVATLHLDDARVQLVQFVAPPGGRPIPLDSRSNDGWFQHIALVVGDMDGAYARARAQHVQHVSTAPQTLPDTIPNAAGIQAFYFRDEDGHNLEFIAYPPDKGDPRWQGGGPVPFGIDHTAIAVAKYRAQPRLLPRCSGPIGRGRQRELRHRASPPEYG
;
A
#
# COMPACT_ATOMS: atom_id res chain seq x y z
N MET A 1 -5.78 -15.54 -9.68
CA MET A 1 -4.47 -15.10 -9.15
C MET A 1 -4.66 -13.69 -8.63
N ILE A 2 -4.20 -13.36 -7.42
CA ILE A 2 -4.24 -11.99 -6.90
C ILE A 2 -3.04 -11.24 -7.46
N THR A 3 -3.28 -10.08 -8.06
CA THR A 3 -2.24 -9.30 -8.75
C THR A 3 -1.92 -7.97 -8.06
N GLN A 4 -2.87 -7.40 -7.30
CA GLN A 4 -2.67 -6.12 -6.62
C GLN A 4 -3.69 -5.86 -5.51
N VAL A 5 -3.38 -4.89 -4.65
CA VAL A 5 -4.35 -4.22 -3.77
C VAL A 5 -5.17 -3.26 -4.61
N TYR A 6 -6.48 -3.49 -4.70
CA TYR A 6 -7.37 -2.63 -5.49
C TYR A 6 -7.91 -1.43 -4.70
N SER A 7 -8.26 -1.63 -3.43
CA SER A 7 -8.84 -0.60 -2.58
C SER A 7 -8.47 -0.85 -1.13
N VAL A 8 -8.14 0.22 -0.41
CA VAL A 8 -7.99 0.21 1.05
C VAL A 8 -8.98 1.19 1.67
N GLY A 9 -9.70 0.76 2.70
CA GLY A 9 -10.62 1.61 3.45
C GLY A 9 -9.98 2.11 4.75
N LEU A 10 -10.11 3.40 5.02
CA LEU A 10 -9.67 4.04 6.26
C LEU A 10 -10.85 4.74 6.92
N THR A 11 -11.10 4.42 8.19
CA THR A 11 -12.13 5.12 8.96
C THR A 11 -11.57 6.44 9.46
N VAL A 12 -12.20 7.54 9.08
CA VAL A 12 -11.76 8.90 9.41
C VAL A 12 -12.83 9.62 10.22
N SER A 13 -12.41 10.55 11.06
CA SER A 13 -13.34 11.32 11.89
C SER A 13 -14.05 12.42 11.10
N SER A 14 -13.42 12.97 10.06
CA SER A 14 -14.03 13.89 9.11
C SER A 14 -13.36 13.76 7.75
N ILE A 15 -14.15 13.47 6.70
CA ILE A 15 -13.65 13.44 5.32
C ILE A 15 -13.11 14.82 4.94
N GLU A 16 -13.83 15.90 5.27
CA GLU A 16 -13.42 17.27 4.94
C GLU A 16 -12.04 17.61 5.48
N ARG A 17 -11.76 17.22 6.73
CA ARG A 17 -10.51 17.58 7.41
C ARG A 17 -9.33 16.90 6.74
N VAL A 18 -9.42 15.58 6.57
CA VAL A 18 -8.31 14.78 6.05
C VAL A 18 -8.13 14.89 4.53
N LEU A 19 -9.16 15.35 3.79
CA LEU A 19 -9.14 15.30 2.33
C LEU A 19 -7.92 16.02 1.73
N VAL A 20 -7.58 17.20 2.26
CA VAL A 20 -6.44 18.01 1.80
C VAL A 20 -5.13 17.23 1.94
N PHE A 21 -4.95 16.49 3.04
CA PHE A 21 -3.77 15.65 3.22
C PHE A 21 -3.66 14.61 2.09
N TYR A 22 -4.74 13.89 1.79
CA TYR A 22 -4.70 12.87 0.75
C TYR A 22 -4.62 13.43 -0.68
N THR A 23 -5.21 14.59 -0.96
CA THR A 23 -5.15 15.20 -2.29
C THR A 23 -3.85 15.96 -2.53
N ASP A 24 -3.43 16.80 -1.60
CA ASP A 24 -2.38 17.79 -1.84
C ASP A 24 -0.99 17.22 -1.53
N LEU A 25 -0.86 16.47 -0.43
CA LEU A 25 0.40 15.81 -0.09
C LEU A 25 0.61 14.56 -0.94
N LEU A 26 -0.38 13.65 -0.93
CA LEU A 26 -0.28 12.33 -1.57
C LEU A 26 -0.68 12.31 -3.05
N GLY A 27 -1.19 13.42 -3.59
CA GLY A 27 -1.53 13.55 -5.01
C GLY A 27 -2.76 12.75 -5.44
N MET A 28 -3.56 12.23 -4.51
CA MET A 28 -4.69 11.39 -4.85
C MET A 28 -5.83 12.21 -5.44
N ARG A 29 -6.51 11.67 -6.44
CA ARG A 29 -7.65 12.33 -7.08
C ARG A 29 -8.95 11.84 -6.48
N ARG A 30 -9.74 12.75 -5.89
CA ARG A 30 -11.09 12.45 -5.45
C ARG A 30 -12.03 12.22 -6.63
N THR A 31 -12.81 11.13 -6.58
CA THR A 31 -13.65 10.69 -7.72
C THR A 31 -15.12 10.48 -7.38
N HIS A 32 -15.42 10.10 -6.13
CA HIS A 32 -16.76 9.84 -5.68
C HIS A 32 -16.92 10.26 -4.22
N GLU A 33 -18.08 10.79 -3.86
CA GLU A 33 -18.52 10.91 -2.49
C GLU A 33 -20.02 10.62 -2.39
N GLY A 34 -20.44 9.87 -1.36
CA GLY A 34 -21.86 9.63 -1.09
C GLY A 34 -22.13 9.20 0.35
N GLU A 35 -23.40 9.29 0.75
CA GLU A 35 -23.91 8.74 1.99
C GLU A 35 -24.49 7.34 1.79
N VAL A 36 -24.27 6.45 2.74
CA VAL A 36 -24.86 5.10 2.78
C VAL A 36 -25.41 4.80 4.18
N TRP A 37 -26.57 4.15 4.23
CA TRP A 37 -27.28 3.84 5.48
C TRP A 37 -28.25 2.67 5.30
N GLY A 38 -28.86 2.24 6.41
CA GLY A 38 -29.89 1.20 6.46
C GLY A 38 -29.37 -0.15 6.97
N ASP A 39 -30.29 -1.06 7.28
CA ASP A 39 -30.01 -2.27 8.05
C ASP A 39 -28.89 -3.16 7.49
N GLY A 40 -28.69 -3.14 6.17
CA GLY A 40 -27.59 -3.85 5.52
C GLY A 40 -26.22 -3.34 5.98
N TYR A 41 -26.04 -2.02 6.04
CA TYR A 41 -24.80 -1.40 6.51
C TYR A 41 -24.64 -1.54 8.02
N GLU A 42 -25.73 -1.44 8.78
CA GLU A 42 -25.68 -1.67 10.23
C GLU A 42 -25.17 -3.08 10.57
N ARG A 43 -25.71 -4.09 9.89
CA ARG A 43 -25.27 -5.49 10.04
C ARG A 43 -23.83 -5.69 9.55
N LEU A 44 -23.44 -5.02 8.46
CA LEU A 44 -22.09 -5.12 7.91
C LEU A 44 -21.04 -4.56 8.89
N THR A 45 -21.30 -3.40 9.49
CA THR A 45 -20.33 -2.73 10.37
C THR A 45 -20.48 -3.13 11.84
N GLY A 46 -21.59 -3.77 12.22
CA GLY A 46 -21.92 -4.07 13.60
C GLY A 46 -22.28 -2.83 14.43
N VAL A 47 -22.68 -1.73 13.78
CA VAL A 47 -22.99 -0.45 14.43
C VAL A 47 -24.47 -0.14 14.19
N PHE A 48 -25.26 -0.14 15.26
CA PHE A 48 -26.69 0.18 15.21
C PHE A 48 -26.92 1.64 14.80
N GLY A 49 -27.85 1.88 13.88
CA GLY A 49 -28.13 3.22 13.35
C GLY A 49 -27.01 3.80 12.47
N ALA A 50 -26.15 2.95 11.90
CA ALA A 50 -25.02 3.38 11.09
C ALA A 50 -25.46 4.21 9.87
N ARG A 51 -24.94 5.44 9.81
CA ARG A 51 -24.96 6.30 8.62
C ARG A 51 -23.53 6.71 8.31
N LEU A 52 -23.06 6.40 7.10
CA LEU A 52 -21.69 6.60 6.68
C LEU A 52 -21.62 7.61 5.55
N ARG A 53 -20.58 8.43 5.54
CA ARG A 53 -20.09 9.10 4.33
C ARG A 53 -18.87 8.36 3.82
N VAL A 54 -18.78 8.20 2.50
CA VAL A 54 -17.66 7.51 1.85
C VAL A 54 -17.13 8.36 0.71
N ALA A 55 -15.86 8.77 0.79
CA ALA A 55 -15.14 9.40 -0.30
C ALA A 55 -14.13 8.42 -0.91
N THR A 56 -14.11 8.29 -2.24
CA THR A 56 -13.15 7.44 -2.97
C THR A 56 -12.10 8.31 -3.65
N LEU A 57 -10.84 8.05 -3.31
CA LEU A 57 -9.65 8.69 -3.85
C LEU A 57 -8.88 7.69 -4.71
N HIS A 58 -8.40 8.13 -5.86
CA HIS A 58 -7.60 7.34 -6.78
C HIS A 58 -6.12 7.69 -6.65
N LEU A 59 -5.29 6.64 -6.65
CA LEU A 59 -3.85 6.69 -6.83
C LEU A 59 -3.51 5.72 -7.97
N ASP A 60 -3.49 6.25 -9.19
CA ASP A 60 -3.51 5.47 -10.43
C ASP A 60 -4.60 4.38 -10.41
N ASP A 61 -4.20 3.10 -10.47
CA ASP A 61 -5.09 1.95 -10.49
C ASP A 61 -5.59 1.53 -9.09
N ALA A 62 -4.98 2.07 -8.03
CA ALA A 62 -5.35 1.80 -6.65
C ALA A 62 -6.33 2.85 -6.10
N ARG A 63 -7.05 2.48 -5.04
CA ARG A 63 -8.04 3.34 -4.39
C ARG A 63 -7.84 3.41 -2.88
N VAL A 64 -8.10 4.59 -2.33
CA VAL A 64 -8.29 4.80 -0.90
C VAL A 64 -9.72 5.26 -0.66
N GLN A 65 -10.44 4.56 0.21
CA GLN A 65 -11.78 4.94 0.65
C GLN A 65 -11.70 5.55 2.04
N LEU A 66 -12.08 6.83 2.15
CA LEU A 66 -12.24 7.50 3.43
C LEU A 66 -13.67 7.29 3.90
N VAL A 67 -13.84 6.63 5.04
CA VAL A 67 -15.15 6.25 5.60
C VAL A 67 -15.38 7.00 6.90
N GLN A 68 -16.37 7.87 6.92
CA GLN A 68 -16.77 8.63 8.11
C GLN A 68 -18.10 8.13 8.64
N PHE A 69 -18.15 7.70 9.89
CA PHE A 69 -19.40 7.40 10.59
C PHE A 69 -20.04 8.71 11.06
N VAL A 70 -21.16 9.10 10.43
CA VAL A 70 -21.92 10.32 10.76
C VAL A 70 -22.91 10.05 11.88
N ALA A 71 -23.42 8.82 11.97
CA ALA A 71 -24.26 8.35 13.08
C ALA A 71 -24.01 6.86 13.34
N PRO A 72 -24.18 6.38 14.59
CA PRO A 72 -24.26 7.19 15.81
C PRO A 72 -22.89 7.83 16.12
N PRO A 73 -22.86 8.93 16.91
CA PRO A 73 -21.59 9.50 17.37
C PRO A 73 -20.90 8.56 18.38
N GLY A 74 -19.62 8.84 18.71
CA GLY A 74 -18.88 8.09 19.74
C GLY A 74 -17.82 7.12 19.22
N GLY A 75 -17.47 7.20 17.93
CA GLY A 75 -16.25 6.58 17.42
C GLY A 75 -15.02 7.06 18.21
N ARG A 76 -14.07 6.15 18.47
CA ARG A 76 -12.86 6.47 19.23
C ARG A 76 -11.70 6.76 18.27
N PRO A 77 -10.88 7.79 18.54
CA PRO A 77 -9.67 8.02 17.76
C PRO A 77 -8.65 6.90 18.01
N ILE A 78 -7.67 6.78 17.11
CA ILE A 78 -6.48 5.96 17.35
C ILE A 78 -5.76 6.50 18.60
N PRO A 79 -5.36 5.66 19.57
CA PRO A 79 -4.66 6.14 20.77
C PRO A 79 -3.42 6.96 20.42
N LEU A 80 -3.23 8.11 21.05
CA LEU A 80 -2.15 9.05 20.74
C LEU A 80 -0.76 8.45 20.98
N ASP A 81 -0.66 7.54 21.96
CA ASP A 81 0.54 6.81 22.33
C ASP A 81 0.77 5.53 21.51
N SER A 82 -0.05 5.26 20.48
CA SER A 82 0.11 4.09 19.61
C SER A 82 1.52 4.03 19.00
N ARG A 83 2.05 2.83 18.80
CA ARG A 83 3.37 2.53 18.24
C ARG A 83 3.28 1.38 17.24
N SER A 84 4.34 1.21 16.43
CA SER A 84 4.40 0.15 15.42
C SER A 84 4.41 -1.28 15.96
N ASN A 85 4.64 -1.46 17.26
CA ASN A 85 4.61 -2.76 17.93
C ASN A 85 3.28 -3.06 18.65
N ASP A 86 2.25 -2.21 18.49
CA ASP A 86 0.94 -2.47 19.05
C ASP A 86 0.16 -3.47 18.21
N GLY A 87 -0.71 -4.26 18.86
CA GLY A 87 -1.48 -5.32 18.21
C GLY A 87 -2.52 -4.85 17.19
N TRP A 88 -2.77 -3.54 17.11
CA TRP A 88 -3.64 -2.90 16.11
C TRP A 88 -2.86 -2.14 15.03
N PHE A 89 -1.53 -2.19 15.03
CA PHE A 89 -0.74 -1.53 14.02
C PHE A 89 -1.13 -2.05 12.62
N GLN A 90 -1.39 -1.11 11.73
CA GLN A 90 -1.63 -1.35 10.32
C GLN A 90 -1.10 -0.17 9.53
N HIS A 91 -0.73 -0.41 8.27
CA HIS A 91 -0.31 0.65 7.36
C HIS A 91 -0.59 0.33 5.90
N ILE A 92 -0.48 1.37 5.07
CA ILE A 92 -0.51 1.29 3.60
C ILE A 92 0.85 1.79 3.09
N ALA A 93 1.50 1.01 2.25
CA ALA A 93 2.77 1.37 1.61
C ALA A 93 2.52 2.01 0.24
N LEU A 94 2.84 3.30 0.17
CA LEU A 94 2.68 4.19 -0.98
C LEU A 94 4.02 4.30 -1.72
N VAL A 95 4.03 3.87 -2.97
CA VAL A 95 5.26 3.82 -3.78
C VAL A 95 5.62 5.23 -4.26
N VAL A 96 6.87 5.64 -4.04
CA VAL A 96 7.46 6.88 -4.54
C VAL A 96 8.74 6.58 -5.33
N GLY A 97 9.04 7.40 -6.34
CA GLY A 97 10.25 7.27 -7.16
C GLY A 97 11.43 8.09 -6.64
N ASP A 98 11.13 9.10 -5.83
CA ASP A 98 12.09 10.01 -5.20
C ASP A 98 11.75 10.14 -3.70
N MET A 99 12.46 9.35 -2.88
CA MET A 99 12.24 9.33 -1.43
C MET A 99 12.60 10.68 -0.77
N ASP A 100 13.65 11.35 -1.23
CA ASP A 100 14.10 12.61 -0.65
C ASP A 100 13.08 13.72 -0.92
N GLY A 101 12.59 13.82 -2.15
CA GLY A 101 11.54 14.76 -2.51
C GLY A 101 10.20 14.44 -1.83
N ALA A 102 9.83 13.16 -1.71
CA ALA A 102 8.62 12.74 -0.99
C ALA A 102 8.71 13.12 0.50
N TYR A 103 9.85 12.86 1.13
CA TYR A 103 10.11 13.24 2.51
C TYR A 103 10.12 14.76 2.70
N ALA A 104 10.71 15.53 1.78
CA ALA A 104 10.69 16.99 1.83
C ALA A 104 9.26 17.54 1.77
N ARG A 105 8.40 17.00 0.90
CA ARG A 105 6.97 17.36 0.83
C ARG A 105 6.25 17.06 2.14
N ALA A 106 6.46 15.88 2.71
CA ALA A 106 5.86 15.49 3.98
C ALA A 106 6.31 16.40 5.15
N ARG A 107 7.60 16.74 5.19
CA ARG A 107 8.17 17.70 6.16
C ARG A 107 7.55 19.08 6.03
N ALA A 108 7.36 19.58 4.81
CA ALA A 108 6.74 20.88 4.55
C ALA A 108 5.27 20.95 5.01
N GLN A 109 4.58 19.81 5.05
CA GLN A 109 3.21 19.67 5.55
C GLN A 109 3.15 19.28 7.04
N HIS A 110 4.28 19.28 7.75
CA HIS A 110 4.37 18.97 9.18
C HIS A 110 3.72 17.64 9.56
N VAL A 111 3.84 16.61 8.72
CA VAL A 111 3.28 15.28 9.05
C VAL A 111 3.85 14.77 10.37
N GLN A 112 3.07 13.98 11.10
CA GLN A 112 3.57 13.32 12.30
C GLN A 112 4.45 12.14 11.89
N HIS A 113 5.72 12.18 12.30
CA HIS A 113 6.68 11.12 12.04
C HIS A 113 6.41 9.89 12.91
N VAL A 114 6.59 8.71 12.33
CA VAL A 114 6.74 7.44 13.06
C VAL A 114 8.19 6.99 12.98
N SER A 115 8.77 6.99 11.77
CA SER A 115 10.20 6.87 11.56
C SER A 115 10.92 8.19 11.86
N THR A 116 12.16 8.14 12.34
CA THR A 116 12.96 9.35 12.58
C THR A 116 13.24 10.12 11.28
N ALA A 117 13.52 9.40 10.20
CA ALA A 117 13.72 9.87 8.83
C ALA A 117 13.52 8.67 7.87
N PRO A 118 13.62 8.82 6.53
CA PRO A 118 13.71 7.68 5.63
C PRO A 118 14.84 6.72 6.06
N GLN A 119 14.54 5.43 6.11
CA GLN A 119 15.47 4.38 6.48
C GLN A 119 15.76 3.50 5.28
N THR A 120 17.04 3.26 5.00
CA THR A 120 17.46 2.26 4.01
C THR A 120 17.56 0.91 4.70
N LEU A 121 16.83 -0.08 4.19
CA LEU A 121 16.87 -1.44 4.70
C LEU A 121 18.27 -2.06 4.49
N PRO A 122 18.83 -2.71 5.52
CA PRO A 122 20.22 -3.15 5.51
C PRO A 122 20.45 -4.36 4.59
N ASP A 123 21.69 -4.53 4.14
CA ASP A 123 22.15 -5.66 3.31
C ASP A 123 21.96 -7.03 3.97
N THR A 124 21.78 -7.06 5.28
CA THR A 124 21.46 -8.27 6.06
C THR A 124 20.09 -8.86 5.74
N ILE A 125 19.25 -8.16 4.98
CA ILE A 125 17.94 -8.63 4.51
C ILE A 125 17.96 -8.72 2.97
N PRO A 126 18.46 -9.80 2.35
CA PRO A 126 18.76 -9.83 0.92
C PRO A 126 17.60 -9.47 -0.02
N ASN A 127 16.36 -9.76 0.39
CA ASN A 127 15.17 -9.45 -0.42
C ASN A 127 14.70 -8.00 -0.28
N ALA A 128 15.13 -7.28 0.76
CA ALA A 128 14.72 -5.90 1.04
C ALA A 128 15.89 -4.90 1.08
N ALA A 129 17.13 -5.38 1.00
CA ALA A 129 18.34 -4.57 0.99
C ALA A 129 18.22 -3.44 -0.04
N GLY A 130 18.54 -2.22 0.40
CA GLY A 130 18.50 -1.02 -0.44
C GLY A 130 17.12 -0.39 -0.63
N ILE A 131 16.01 -1.08 -0.28
CA ILE A 131 14.68 -0.44 -0.24
C ILE A 131 14.71 0.67 0.81
N GLN A 132 14.14 1.82 0.49
CA GLN A 132 13.95 2.90 1.45
C GLN A 132 12.50 2.94 1.93
N ALA A 133 12.31 3.14 3.23
CA ALA A 133 11.00 3.22 3.86
C ALA A 133 10.92 4.41 4.83
N PHE A 134 9.76 5.07 4.88
CA PHE A 134 9.47 6.14 5.83
C PHE A 134 8.05 6.04 6.35
N TYR A 135 7.88 5.73 7.64
CA TYR A 135 6.56 5.74 8.29
C TYR A 135 6.21 7.12 8.83
N PHE A 136 4.97 7.53 8.58
CA PHE A 136 4.35 8.77 9.06
C PHE A 136 2.86 8.56 9.30
N ARG A 137 2.16 9.59 9.81
CA ARG A 137 0.72 9.54 10.04
C ARG A 137 -0.03 10.59 9.25
N ASP A 138 -1.27 10.26 8.93
CA ASP A 138 -2.27 11.24 8.56
C ASP A 138 -2.85 11.95 9.80
N GLU A 139 -3.79 12.87 9.57
CA GLU A 139 -4.42 13.68 10.61
C GLU A 139 -5.36 12.92 11.56
N ASP A 140 -5.74 11.67 11.23
CA ASP A 140 -6.50 10.79 12.13
C ASP A 140 -5.61 9.75 12.83
N GLY A 141 -4.29 9.80 12.57
CA GLY A 141 -3.30 8.93 13.18
C GLY A 141 -3.08 7.61 12.46
N HIS A 142 -3.62 7.42 11.26
CA HIS A 142 -3.39 6.23 10.44
C HIS A 142 -1.92 6.20 10.00
N ASN A 143 -1.26 5.04 10.14
CA ASN A 143 0.13 4.93 9.69
C ASN A 143 0.17 4.72 8.17
N LEU A 144 0.99 5.52 7.51
CA LEU A 144 1.31 5.42 6.10
C LEU A 144 2.80 5.22 5.94
N GLU A 145 3.20 4.58 4.85
CA GLU A 145 4.60 4.36 4.50
C GLU A 145 4.86 4.93 3.11
N PHE A 146 5.91 5.74 2.98
CA PHE A 146 6.55 5.88 1.67
C PHE A 146 7.54 4.75 1.49
N ILE A 147 7.52 4.12 0.33
CA ILE A 147 8.45 3.07 -0.06
C ILE A 147 9.06 3.37 -1.42
N ALA A 148 10.38 3.22 -1.54
CA ALA A 148 11.12 3.39 -2.79
C ALA A 148 12.05 2.19 -3.01
N TYR A 149 12.09 1.71 -4.25
CA TYR A 149 12.86 0.52 -4.61
C TYR A 149 14.12 0.89 -5.39
N PRO A 150 15.27 0.23 -5.11
CA PRO A 150 16.40 0.29 -6.02
C PRO A 150 16.09 -0.46 -7.33
N PRO A 151 16.87 -0.22 -8.41
CA PRO A 151 16.57 -0.76 -9.75
C PRO A 151 16.45 -2.29 -9.86
N ASP A 152 17.04 -3.04 -8.95
CA ASP A 152 17.07 -4.50 -8.94
C ASP A 152 16.05 -5.15 -8.00
N LYS A 153 15.17 -4.35 -7.36
CA LYS A 153 14.17 -4.81 -6.38
C LYS A 153 12.76 -4.34 -6.72
N GLY A 154 11.79 -4.95 -6.06
CA GLY A 154 10.37 -4.61 -6.22
C GLY A 154 9.77 -5.14 -7.52
N ASP A 155 8.47 -4.85 -7.69
CA ASP A 155 7.80 -5.07 -8.96
C ASP A 155 8.34 -4.04 -9.99
N PRO A 156 8.64 -4.45 -11.24
CA PRO A 156 9.08 -3.52 -12.28
C PRO A 156 8.18 -2.29 -12.48
N ARG A 157 6.88 -2.38 -12.14
CA ARG A 157 5.96 -1.24 -12.20
C ARG A 157 6.24 -0.15 -11.15
N TRP A 158 7.02 -0.44 -10.11
CA TRP A 158 7.45 0.50 -9.07
C TRP A 158 8.73 1.26 -9.40
N GLN A 159 9.25 1.06 -10.61
CA GLN A 159 10.45 1.74 -11.08
C GLN A 159 10.07 3.07 -11.76
N GLY A 160 10.86 4.11 -11.50
CA GLY A 160 10.60 5.47 -11.98
C GLY A 160 9.69 6.27 -11.05
N GLY A 161 8.98 7.25 -11.60
CA GLY A 161 8.13 8.16 -10.83
C GLY A 161 8.89 9.35 -10.25
N GLY A 162 8.30 10.00 -9.25
CA GLY A 162 8.86 11.19 -8.59
C GLY A 162 8.49 11.25 -7.12
N PRO A 163 8.41 12.45 -6.51
CA PRO A 163 8.20 12.60 -5.08
C PRO A 163 6.73 12.45 -4.65
N VAL A 164 5.81 12.31 -5.60
CA VAL A 164 4.39 12.07 -5.33
C VAL A 164 4.13 10.57 -5.48
N PRO A 165 3.36 9.95 -4.55
CA PRO A 165 2.99 8.55 -4.69
C PRO A 165 2.30 8.24 -6.02
N PHE A 166 2.48 7.02 -6.50
CA PHE A 166 1.85 6.55 -7.76
C PHE A 166 1.33 5.10 -7.67
N GLY A 167 1.27 4.53 -6.47
CA GLY A 167 0.69 3.20 -6.28
C GLY A 167 0.69 2.75 -4.83
N ILE A 168 0.00 1.63 -4.60
CA ILE A 168 0.02 0.91 -3.33
C ILE A 168 0.76 -0.41 -3.56
N ASP A 169 1.92 -0.58 -2.90
CA ASP A 169 2.66 -1.85 -2.97
C ASP A 169 1.97 -2.91 -2.10
N HIS A 170 1.77 -2.60 -0.82
CA HIS A 170 1.19 -3.52 0.13
C HIS A 170 0.43 -2.79 1.25
N THR A 171 -0.28 -3.59 2.03
CA THR A 171 -0.78 -3.23 3.35
C THR A 171 -0.35 -4.31 4.33
N ALA A 172 -0.05 -3.91 5.57
CA ALA A 172 0.27 -4.84 6.64
C ALA A 172 -0.65 -4.61 7.83
N ILE A 173 -0.95 -5.69 8.55
CA ILE A 173 -1.70 -5.68 9.80
C ILE A 173 -0.95 -6.51 10.84
N ALA A 174 -0.93 -6.04 12.08
CA ALA A 174 -0.39 -6.79 13.20
C ALA A 174 -1.30 -7.98 13.56
N VAL A 175 -0.69 -9.09 13.96
CA VAL A 175 -1.41 -10.28 14.45
C VAL A 175 -0.76 -10.77 15.74
N ALA A 176 -1.57 -11.03 16.77
CA ALA A 176 -1.08 -11.32 18.11
C ALA A 176 -0.19 -12.57 18.20
N LYS A 177 -0.43 -13.59 17.36
CA LYS A 177 0.39 -14.80 17.25
C LYS A 177 0.34 -15.33 15.82
N TYR A 178 1.48 -15.35 15.16
CA TYR A 178 1.65 -16.14 13.94
C TYR A 178 1.99 -17.59 14.33
N ARG A 179 1.01 -18.49 14.28
CA ARG A 179 1.32 -19.93 14.22
C ARG A 179 1.64 -20.24 12.76
N ALA A 180 2.91 -20.43 12.45
CA ALA A 180 3.31 -20.95 11.15
C ALA A 180 2.60 -22.30 10.94
N GLN A 181 1.58 -22.34 10.09
CA GLN A 181 1.06 -23.60 9.59
C GLN A 181 2.08 -24.13 8.58
N PRO A 182 2.57 -25.38 8.70
CA PRO A 182 3.34 -25.98 7.63
C PRO A 182 2.44 -26.13 6.41
N ARG A 183 2.58 -25.21 5.45
CA ARG A 183 2.03 -25.25 4.08
C ARG A 183 0.49 -25.18 3.97
N LEU A 184 -0.05 -23.97 3.96
CA LEU A 184 -1.39 -23.70 3.37
C LEU A 184 -1.45 -22.44 2.49
N LEU A 185 -0.31 -21.93 2.03
CA LEU A 185 -0.26 -20.97 0.94
C LEU A 185 0.45 -21.64 -0.25
N PRO A 186 -0.20 -21.81 -1.42
CA PRO A 186 0.52 -22.23 -2.61
C PRO A 186 1.62 -21.19 -2.85
N ARG A 187 2.85 -21.67 -3.06
CA ARG A 187 3.94 -20.83 -3.50
C ARG A 187 3.49 -20.13 -4.79
N CYS A 188 3.21 -18.83 -4.73
CA CYS A 188 3.21 -17.97 -5.91
C CYS A 188 4.68 -17.77 -6.34
N SER A 189 5.34 -18.85 -6.70
CA SER A 189 6.58 -18.84 -7.46
C SER A 189 6.21 -19.29 -8.85
N GLY A 190 5.67 -18.36 -9.65
CA GLY A 190 5.58 -18.55 -11.09
C GLY A 190 7.00 -18.68 -11.67
N PRO A 191 7.23 -19.57 -12.64
CA PRO A 191 8.54 -19.71 -13.26
C PRO A 191 8.82 -18.46 -14.09
N ILE A 192 9.79 -17.64 -13.66
CA ILE A 192 10.44 -16.67 -14.54
C ILE A 192 11.19 -17.50 -15.60
N GLY A 193 10.74 -17.40 -16.84
CA GLY A 193 11.25 -18.16 -17.97
C GLY A 193 12.74 -17.92 -18.18
N ARG A 194 13.57 -18.89 -17.78
CA ARG A 194 14.89 -19.08 -18.39
C ARG A 194 14.68 -19.86 -19.68
N GLY A 195 14.68 -19.15 -20.80
CA GLY A 195 14.78 -19.74 -22.12
C GLY A 195 16.00 -20.66 -22.16
N ARG A 196 15.76 -21.97 -22.22
CA ARG A 196 16.80 -22.94 -22.58
C ARG A 196 16.98 -22.85 -24.10
N GLN A 197 18.08 -22.27 -24.53
CA GLN A 197 18.67 -22.64 -25.82
C GLN A 197 18.90 -24.15 -25.79
N ARG A 198 18.12 -24.89 -26.58
CA ARG A 198 18.48 -26.25 -27.00
C ARG A 198 18.95 -26.14 -28.43
N GLU A 199 20.24 -26.41 -28.62
CA GLU A 199 20.83 -26.74 -29.90
C GLU A 199 20.02 -27.88 -30.54
N LEU A 200 19.38 -27.60 -31.67
CA LEU A 200 18.94 -28.62 -32.61
C LEU A 200 20.09 -28.86 -33.59
N ARG A 201 20.95 -29.83 -33.27
CA ARG A 201 21.76 -30.51 -34.29
C ARG A 201 20.83 -31.47 -35.02
N HIS A 202 20.33 -31.06 -36.18
CA HIS A 202 19.86 -32.00 -37.19
C HIS A 202 20.71 -31.86 -38.45
N ARG A 203 21.35 -32.98 -38.79
CA ARG A 203 22.03 -33.24 -40.05
C ARG A 203 21.09 -32.97 -41.23
N ALA A 204 21.56 -32.23 -42.21
CA ALA A 204 21.10 -32.33 -43.59
C ALA A 204 22.35 -32.38 -44.48
N SER A 205 22.53 -33.51 -45.17
CA SER A 205 23.53 -33.70 -46.21
C SER A 205 23.18 -32.84 -47.44
N PRO A 206 24.17 -32.36 -48.23
CA PRO A 206 23.90 -31.69 -49.49
C PRO A 206 23.53 -32.68 -50.60
N PRO A 207 22.83 -32.24 -51.66
CA PRO A 207 22.52 -33.10 -52.80
C PRO A 207 23.75 -33.20 -53.72
N GLU A 208 24.12 -34.42 -54.09
CA GLU A 208 24.96 -34.67 -55.27
C GLU A 208 24.06 -34.78 -56.50
N TYR A 209 24.41 -34.01 -57.53
CA TYR A 209 23.95 -34.18 -58.90
C TYR A 209 24.76 -35.31 -59.56
N GLY A 210 24.09 -36.27 -60.20
CA GLY A 210 24.71 -37.34 -60.98
C GLY A 210 23.85 -38.58 -61.09
#